data_AF-A0A3A6NL32-F1
#
_entry.id   AF-A0A3A6NL32-F1
#
_cell.length_a   1.000
_cell.length_b   1.000
_cell.length_c   1.000
_cell.angle_alpha   90.00
_cell.angle_beta   90.00
_cell.angle_gamma   90.00
#
_symmetry.space_group_name_H-M   'P 1'
#
loop_
_entity.id
_entity.type
_entity.pdbx_description
1 polymer ?
#
loop_
_entity_poly.entity_id
_entity_poly.type
_entity_poly.pdbx_seq_one_letter_code
_entity_poly.pdbx_strand_id
1 'polypeptide(L)'
;MNFLPKPKIVVYPKMVIATATSCLKHSTAKIDVFLTTNFQTALGPIIIGKVIEEGTIMLAGPTTNRDMNSLLAMLKTYTTKLFVDGAFNRMTFSSMAELDGIILATGAAFSPKMEDTVDKTAFIVHLFNAKSPENVMEIEGSMMIKTARETYVNHLKSIDWFENTIRRMKDKVEFIYIKGAITQRLMNLILDTRDEHITLLIDDPSKMLVHHSWMHAIRALKLNIQVIKPIPLLWITINPWSPTGEGYDQDLFYHALSDVIDIHVDNIKRLENTWTNLT
;
A
#
# COMPACT_ATOMS: atom_id res chain seq x y z
N MET A 1 10.41 10.44 -19.87
CA MET A 1 10.88 10.00 -18.54
C MET A 1 11.51 11.20 -17.87
N ASN A 2 10.92 11.72 -16.80
CA ASN A 2 11.59 12.74 -15.99
C ASN A 2 12.58 12.01 -15.08
N PHE A 3 13.87 12.06 -15.43
CA PHE A 3 14.97 11.48 -14.65
C PHE A 3 15.28 12.39 -13.46
N LEU A 4 14.41 12.38 -12.47
CA LEU A 4 14.73 12.99 -11.20
C LEU A 4 15.67 12.06 -10.43
N PRO A 5 16.74 12.58 -9.81
CA PRO A 5 17.63 11.76 -9.00
C PRO A 5 16.83 11.11 -7.88
N LYS A 6 17.15 9.85 -7.56
CA LYS A 6 16.47 9.15 -6.48
C LYS A 6 16.66 9.94 -5.17
N PRO A 7 15.59 10.22 -4.42
CA PRO A 7 15.70 11.01 -3.20
C PRO A 7 16.61 10.31 -2.19
N LYS A 8 17.41 11.11 -1.48
CA LYS A 8 18.20 10.65 -0.34
C LYS A 8 17.41 10.92 0.94
N ILE A 9 17.60 10.08 1.94
CA ILE A 9 17.05 10.28 3.28
C ILE A 9 18.17 10.68 4.24
N VAL A 10 17.85 11.51 5.23
CA VAL A 10 18.76 11.84 6.33
C VAL A 10 18.73 10.68 7.34
N VAL A 11 19.91 10.28 7.80
CA VAL A 11 20.07 9.22 8.80
C VAL A 11 20.99 9.70 9.92
N TYR A 12 20.66 9.29 11.14
CA TYR A 12 21.30 9.79 12.36
C TYR A 12 22.13 8.69 13.06
N PRO A 13 23.13 9.06 13.88
CA PRO A 13 23.91 8.10 14.64
C PRO A 13 23.04 7.11 15.41
N LYS A 14 23.48 5.86 15.47
CA LYS A 14 22.78 4.69 16.07
C LYS A 14 21.64 4.11 15.24
N MET A 15 21.19 4.75 14.16
CA MET A 15 20.26 4.10 13.22
C MET A 15 20.92 2.88 12.56
N VAL A 16 20.12 1.85 12.28
CA VAL A 16 20.52 0.71 11.47
C VAL A 16 19.89 0.87 10.09
N ILE A 17 20.71 0.71 9.05
CA ILE A 17 20.27 0.82 7.65
C ILE A 17 20.49 -0.49 6.94
N ALA A 18 19.65 -0.75 5.93
CA ALA A 18 19.89 -1.78 4.93
C ALA A 18 19.72 -1.19 3.53
N THR A 19 20.74 -1.34 2.68
CA THR A 19 20.72 -0.82 1.31
C THR A 19 21.69 -1.60 0.42
N ALA A 20 21.60 -1.45 -0.89
CA ALA A 20 22.57 -2.05 -1.81
C ALA A 20 23.95 -1.36 -1.68
N THR A 21 25.04 -2.13 -1.83
CA THR A 21 26.41 -1.60 -1.69
C THR A 21 26.70 -0.36 -2.54
N SER A 22 26.21 -0.29 -3.78
CA SER A 22 26.45 0.88 -4.64
C SER A 22 25.81 2.16 -4.11
N CYS A 23 24.77 2.07 -3.27
CA CYS A 23 24.15 3.23 -2.65
C CYS A 23 25.05 3.93 -1.62
N LEU A 24 26.04 3.21 -1.07
CA LEU A 24 27.00 3.79 -0.12
C LEU A 24 27.98 4.76 -0.78
N LYS A 25 28.28 4.59 -2.08
CA LYS A 25 29.23 5.44 -2.82
C LYS A 25 28.83 6.92 -2.87
N HIS A 26 27.54 7.20 -2.73
CA HIS A 26 26.98 8.55 -2.77
C HIS A 26 26.40 9.00 -1.42
N SER A 27 26.68 8.23 -0.36
CA SER A 27 26.30 8.53 1.01
C SER A 27 27.21 9.61 1.59
N THR A 28 26.65 10.57 2.32
CA THR A 28 27.43 11.49 3.17
C THR A 28 27.52 11.01 4.62
N ALA A 29 26.68 10.03 5.02
CA ALA A 29 26.74 9.41 6.34
C ALA A 29 27.89 8.40 6.42
N LYS A 30 28.55 8.33 7.59
CA LYS A 30 29.54 7.29 7.89
C LYS A 30 28.86 6.08 8.48
N ILE A 31 29.03 4.93 7.84
CA ILE A 31 28.32 3.69 8.18
C ILE A 31 29.34 2.60 8.52
N ASP A 32 29.20 2.03 9.70
CA ASP A 32 29.93 0.83 10.11
C ASP A 32 29.15 -0.41 9.63
N VAL A 33 29.63 -1.02 8.55
CA VAL A 33 28.99 -2.17 7.91
C VAL A 33 29.43 -3.45 8.61
N PHE A 34 28.49 -4.14 9.24
CA PHE A 34 28.77 -5.37 9.99
C PHE A 34 28.21 -6.63 9.32
N LEU A 35 27.36 -6.49 8.29
CA LEU A 35 26.84 -7.63 7.54
C LEU A 35 26.70 -7.31 6.05
N THR A 36 27.20 -8.21 5.21
CA THR A 36 26.86 -8.27 3.78
C THR A 36 26.02 -9.51 3.55
N THR A 37 24.79 -9.32 3.08
CA THR A 37 23.85 -10.41 2.82
C THR A 37 24.13 -11.06 1.46
N ASN A 38 23.53 -12.22 1.22
CA ASN A 38 23.54 -12.88 -0.09
C ASN A 38 22.45 -12.35 -1.04
N PHE A 39 21.64 -11.36 -0.64
CA PHE A 39 20.57 -10.79 -1.48
C PHE A 39 21.17 -9.90 -2.56
N GLN A 40 21.17 -10.38 -3.80
CA GLN A 40 21.75 -9.68 -4.93
C GLN A 40 20.75 -8.71 -5.57
N THR A 41 21.24 -7.52 -5.91
CA THR A 41 20.51 -6.54 -6.71
C THR A 41 21.38 -6.07 -7.87
N ALA A 42 20.80 -5.38 -8.84
CA ALA A 42 21.58 -4.72 -9.90
C ALA A 42 22.57 -3.67 -9.37
N LEU A 43 22.38 -3.19 -8.13
CA LEU A 43 23.26 -2.25 -7.43
C LEU A 43 24.24 -2.93 -6.46
N GLY A 44 24.37 -4.25 -6.55
CA GLY A 44 25.21 -5.08 -5.67
C GLY A 44 24.43 -5.74 -4.52
N PRO A 45 25.11 -6.49 -3.65
CA PRO A 45 24.46 -7.14 -2.51
C PRO A 45 23.88 -6.12 -1.53
N ILE A 46 22.85 -6.52 -0.79
CA ILE A 46 22.34 -5.72 0.33
C ILE A 46 23.30 -5.85 1.52
N ILE A 47 23.68 -4.71 2.09
CA ILE A 47 24.45 -4.62 3.33
C ILE A 47 23.56 -4.14 4.47
N ILE A 48 23.96 -4.48 5.70
CA ILE A 48 23.40 -3.92 6.93
C ILE A 48 24.54 -3.24 7.69
N GLY A 49 24.29 -2.02 8.13
CA GLY A 49 25.28 -1.24 8.87
C GLY A 49 24.64 -0.29 9.87
N LYS A 50 25.46 0.16 10.83
CA LYS A 50 25.07 1.15 11.83
C LYS A 50 25.63 2.52 11.42
N VAL A 51 24.79 3.54 11.50
CA VAL A 51 25.22 4.93 11.26
C VAL A 51 26.06 5.41 12.45
N ILE A 52 27.27 5.88 12.15
CA ILE A 52 28.24 6.40 13.13
C ILE A 52 28.26 7.93 13.09
N GLU A 53 28.18 8.52 11.91
CA GLU A 53 28.08 9.97 11.71
C GLU A 53 26.87 10.28 10.83
N GLU A 54 26.14 11.35 11.19
CA GLU A 54 24.96 11.81 10.46
C GLU A 54 25.27 12.09 8.99
N GLY A 55 24.29 11.84 8.12
CA GLY A 55 24.36 12.31 6.75
C GLY A 55 23.18 11.79 5.94
N THR A 56 23.37 11.73 4.63
CA THR A 56 22.34 11.29 3.69
C THR A 56 22.70 9.96 3.07
N ILE A 57 21.71 9.10 2.87
CA ILE A 57 21.85 7.81 2.18
C ILE A 57 20.75 7.62 1.15
N MET A 58 21.05 6.86 0.10
CA MET A 58 20.05 6.34 -0.82
C MET A 58 19.68 4.91 -0.42
N LEU A 59 18.40 4.59 -0.37
CA LEU A 59 17.94 3.23 -0.10
C LEU A 59 17.70 2.46 -1.39
N ALA A 60 18.15 1.21 -1.45
CA ALA A 60 17.75 0.24 -2.47
C ALA A 60 17.59 -1.12 -1.80
N GLY A 61 16.37 -1.66 -1.85
CA GLY A 61 16.03 -2.95 -1.26
C GLY A 61 16.18 -4.12 -2.23
N PRO A 62 15.93 -5.35 -1.75
CA PRO A 62 15.90 -6.55 -2.58
C PRO A 62 14.87 -6.49 -3.73
N THR A 63 15.06 -7.32 -4.75
CA THR A 63 14.16 -7.41 -5.90
C THR A 63 13.02 -8.41 -5.71
N THR A 64 13.15 -9.32 -4.74
CA THR A 64 12.16 -10.36 -4.47
C THR A 64 11.51 -10.21 -3.10
N ASN A 65 10.27 -10.67 -3.02
CA ASN A 65 9.48 -10.77 -1.80
C ASN A 65 10.11 -11.66 -0.73
N ARG A 66 10.72 -12.76 -1.16
CA ARG A 66 11.37 -13.71 -0.26
C ARG A 66 12.57 -13.06 0.42
N ASP A 67 13.39 -12.36 -0.34
CA ASP A 67 14.58 -11.67 0.17
C ASP A 67 14.18 -10.49 1.06
N MET A 68 13.13 -9.75 0.68
CA MET A 68 12.59 -8.68 1.51
C MET A 68 12.12 -9.20 2.87
N ASN A 69 11.32 -10.27 2.91
CA ASN A 69 10.84 -10.83 4.18
C ASN A 69 12.01 -11.35 5.05
N SER A 70 13.01 -11.97 4.43
CA SER A 70 14.22 -12.43 5.13
C SER A 70 15.04 -11.25 5.69
N LEU A 71 15.15 -10.15 4.92
CA LEU A 71 15.81 -8.93 5.35
C LEU A 71 15.09 -8.26 6.54
N LEU A 72 13.76 -8.18 6.49
CA LEU A 72 12.96 -7.64 7.59
C LEU A 72 13.15 -8.46 8.86
N ALA A 73 13.14 -9.80 8.76
CA ALA A 73 13.39 -10.69 9.90
C ALA A 73 14.78 -10.46 10.52
N MET A 74 15.82 -10.28 9.69
CA MET A 74 17.16 -9.93 10.19
C MET A 74 17.19 -8.55 10.86
N LEU A 75 16.59 -7.53 10.25
CA LEU A 75 16.56 -6.17 10.80
C LEU A 75 15.84 -6.09 12.15
N LYS A 76 14.78 -6.88 12.35
CA LYS A 76 14.08 -7.01 13.63
C LYS A 76 14.98 -7.49 14.78
N THR A 77 16.14 -8.10 14.50
CA THR A 77 17.14 -8.47 15.53
C THR A 77 18.04 -7.32 15.97
N TYR A 78 18.09 -6.24 15.19
CA TYR A 78 18.97 -5.07 15.45
C TYR A 78 18.21 -3.82 15.90
N THR A 79 16.89 -3.75 15.66
CA THR A 79 16.05 -2.60 16.01
C THR A 79 14.64 -3.04 16.39
N THR A 80 14.01 -2.28 17.29
CA THR A 80 12.59 -2.45 17.67
C THR A 80 11.64 -1.62 16.81
N LYS A 81 12.16 -0.65 16.05
CA LYS A 81 11.39 0.19 15.13
C LYS A 81 12.01 0.13 13.75
N LEU A 82 11.21 -0.25 12.76
CA LEU A 82 11.66 -0.45 11.40
C LEU A 82 10.76 0.32 10.44
N PHE A 83 11.36 1.19 9.64
CA PHE A 83 10.68 1.89 8.55
C PHE A 83 11.06 1.26 7.23
N VAL A 84 10.06 1.00 6.40
CA VAL A 84 10.23 0.43 5.06
C VAL A 84 9.83 1.50 4.05
N ASP A 85 10.80 2.02 3.31
CA ASP A 85 10.52 2.90 2.17
C ASP A 85 10.01 2.06 1.00
N GLY A 86 8.73 2.20 0.71
CA GLY A 86 8.04 1.46 -0.34
C GLY A 86 7.11 2.35 -1.12
N ALA A 87 7.19 2.30 -2.45
CA ALA A 87 6.15 2.86 -3.28
C ALA A 87 4.89 2.00 -3.11
N PHE A 88 3.78 2.57 -2.66
CA PHE A 88 2.54 1.83 -2.35
C PHE A 88 2.12 0.83 -3.45
N ASN A 89 2.16 1.24 -4.72
CA ASN A 89 1.84 0.37 -5.88
C ASN A 89 2.85 -0.77 -6.12
N ARG A 90 4.04 -0.69 -5.52
CA ARG A 90 5.14 -1.66 -5.60
C ARG A 90 5.42 -2.34 -4.27
N MET A 91 4.79 -1.92 -3.17
CA MET A 91 4.86 -2.62 -1.90
C MET A 91 4.15 -3.94 -2.12
N THR A 92 4.97 -4.96 -2.26
CA THR A 92 4.50 -6.26 -2.67
C THR A 92 3.72 -6.90 -1.56
N PHE A 93 2.58 -7.43 -1.96
CA PHE A 93 1.60 -8.25 -1.25
C PHE A 93 2.08 -9.17 -0.12
N SER A 94 3.34 -9.62 -0.11
CA SER A 94 3.88 -10.54 0.89
C SER A 94 4.60 -9.85 2.04
N SER A 95 5.07 -8.61 1.84
CA SER A 95 5.74 -7.82 2.87
C SER A 95 4.73 -7.10 3.76
N MET A 96 3.52 -6.86 3.24
CA MET A 96 2.44 -6.21 4.00
C MET A 96 2.00 -7.01 5.24
N ALA A 97 2.09 -8.34 5.20
CA ALA A 97 1.78 -9.18 6.35
C ALA A 97 2.76 -8.99 7.52
N GLU A 98 3.92 -8.37 7.29
CA GLU A 98 4.95 -8.10 8.29
C GLU A 98 4.88 -6.66 8.83
N LEU A 99 3.98 -5.82 8.30
CA LEU A 99 3.85 -4.42 8.68
C LEU A 99 2.82 -4.26 9.80
N ASP A 100 3.21 -3.53 10.84
CA ASP A 100 2.31 -3.16 11.93
C ASP A 100 1.41 -1.97 11.57
N GLY A 101 1.75 -1.23 10.50
CA GLY A 101 0.95 -0.11 10.01
C GLY A 101 1.60 0.61 8.84
N ILE A 102 0.85 1.54 8.25
CA ILE A 102 1.22 2.28 7.05
C ILE A 102 1.15 3.78 7.31
N ILE A 103 2.11 4.52 6.77
CA ILE A 103 2.05 5.97 6.60
C ILE A 103 1.95 6.22 5.10
N LEU A 104 0.85 6.83 4.64
CA LEU A 104 0.62 7.10 3.23
C LEU A 104 1.09 8.51 2.88
N ALA A 105 2.15 8.61 2.07
CA ALA A 105 2.54 9.87 1.46
C ALA A 105 1.80 10.07 0.12
N THR A 106 1.09 11.19 -0.02
CA THR A 106 0.35 11.58 -1.24
C THR A 106 0.65 13.02 -1.64
N GLY A 107 0.41 13.40 -2.89
CA GLY A 107 0.75 14.74 -3.35
C GLY A 107 0.69 14.98 -4.85
N ALA A 108 1.16 16.17 -5.26
CA ALA A 108 1.16 16.63 -6.65
C ALA A 108 2.16 15.89 -7.56
N ALA A 109 3.04 15.07 -6.98
CA ALA A 109 3.86 14.13 -7.75
C ALA A 109 3.02 13.00 -8.40
N PHE A 110 1.77 12.79 -7.96
CA PHE A 110 0.89 11.75 -8.50
C PHE A 110 0.12 12.19 -9.76
N SER A 111 -0.50 13.38 -9.72
CA SER A 111 -1.30 13.94 -10.81
C SER A 111 -1.06 15.46 -10.88
N PRO A 112 -1.22 16.11 -12.05
CA PRO A 112 -1.34 17.56 -12.11
C PRO A 112 -2.71 18.06 -11.63
N LYS A 113 -3.72 17.19 -11.51
CA LYS A 113 -5.06 17.55 -11.03
C LYS A 113 -5.23 17.14 -9.58
N MET A 114 -5.48 18.13 -8.71
CA MET A 114 -5.68 17.91 -7.27
C MET A 114 -6.79 16.89 -6.99
N GLU A 115 -7.91 17.00 -7.70
CA GLU A 115 -9.08 16.11 -7.58
C GLU A 115 -8.69 14.64 -7.75
N ASP A 116 -7.88 14.30 -8.76
CA ASP A 116 -7.42 12.91 -8.98
C ASP A 116 -6.58 12.40 -7.79
N THR A 117 -5.77 13.26 -7.17
CA THR A 117 -4.98 12.91 -5.97
C THR A 117 -5.92 12.69 -4.77
N VAL A 118 -6.89 13.57 -4.56
CA VAL A 118 -7.87 13.48 -3.48
C VAL A 118 -8.70 12.20 -3.61
N ASP A 119 -9.28 11.96 -4.79
CA ASP A 119 -10.11 10.78 -5.07
C ASP A 119 -9.34 9.48 -4.89
N LYS A 120 -8.10 9.43 -5.38
CA LYS A 120 -7.25 8.26 -5.19
C LYS A 120 -6.90 8.04 -3.72
N THR A 121 -6.56 9.10 -2.98
CA THR A 121 -6.24 8.97 -1.56
C THR A 121 -7.46 8.53 -0.77
N ALA A 122 -8.64 9.12 -0.99
CA ALA A 122 -9.89 8.70 -0.37
C ALA A 122 -10.24 7.24 -0.68
N PHE A 123 -9.97 6.79 -1.92
CA PHE A 123 -10.13 5.39 -2.30
C PHE A 123 -9.18 4.45 -1.53
N ILE A 124 -7.90 4.81 -1.40
CA ILE A 124 -6.95 4.04 -0.60
C ILE A 124 -7.38 3.99 0.87
N VAL A 125 -7.79 5.12 1.45
CA VAL A 125 -8.29 5.20 2.83
C VAL A 125 -9.49 4.28 3.03
N HIS A 126 -10.46 4.32 2.10
CA HIS A 126 -11.63 3.44 2.15
C HIS A 126 -11.24 1.95 2.19
N LEU A 127 -10.30 1.53 1.34
CA LEU A 127 -9.84 0.14 1.31
C LEU A 127 -9.08 -0.26 2.59
N PHE A 128 -8.23 0.62 3.11
CA PHE A 128 -7.43 0.32 4.32
C PHE A 128 -8.24 0.44 5.62
N ASN A 129 -9.39 1.13 5.59
CA ASN A 129 -10.38 1.13 6.66
C ASN A 129 -11.32 -0.09 6.62
N ALA A 130 -11.21 -0.96 5.58
CA ALA A 130 -11.96 -2.20 5.54
C ALA A 130 -11.63 -3.07 6.76
N LYS A 131 -12.68 -3.57 7.41
CA LYS A 131 -12.56 -4.38 8.62
C LYS A 131 -12.52 -5.87 8.30
N SER A 132 -12.02 -6.65 9.25
CA SER A 132 -12.25 -8.09 9.25
C SER A 132 -13.72 -8.43 9.49
N PRO A 133 -14.20 -9.56 8.95
CA PRO A 133 -15.53 -10.05 9.27
C PRO A 133 -15.66 -10.27 10.78
N GLU A 134 -16.77 -9.83 11.37
CA GLU A 134 -17.04 -9.96 12.82
C GLU A 134 -17.13 -11.42 13.25
N ASN A 135 -17.69 -12.26 12.38
CA ASN A 135 -17.81 -13.70 12.60
C ASN A 135 -16.78 -14.44 11.77
N VAL A 136 -16.17 -15.48 12.36
CA VAL A 136 -15.29 -16.39 11.63
C VAL A 136 -16.11 -17.07 10.54
N MET A 137 -15.85 -16.69 9.30
CA MET A 137 -16.47 -17.34 8.15
C MET A 137 -15.62 -18.51 7.71
N GLU A 138 -16.23 -19.67 7.52
CA GLU A 138 -15.57 -20.79 6.87
C GLU A 138 -15.40 -20.45 5.39
N ILE A 139 -14.13 -20.26 5.00
CA ILE A 139 -13.72 -19.95 3.65
C ILE A 139 -13.15 -21.23 3.05
N GLU A 140 -13.77 -21.70 1.97
CA GLU A 140 -13.30 -22.84 1.21
C GLU A 140 -12.79 -22.40 -0.16
N GLY A 141 -11.68 -23.01 -0.59
CA GLY A 141 -11.10 -22.80 -1.91
C GLY A 141 -10.39 -21.45 -2.11
N SER A 142 -10.21 -21.09 -3.39
CA SER A 142 -9.60 -19.82 -3.82
C SER A 142 -10.64 -18.80 -4.27
N MET A 143 -11.87 -19.23 -4.56
CA MET A 143 -13.02 -18.38 -4.85
C MET A 143 -14.27 -19.02 -4.25
N MET A 144 -15.14 -18.20 -3.68
CA MET A 144 -16.41 -18.63 -3.13
C MET A 144 -17.48 -17.58 -3.41
N ILE A 145 -18.68 -18.00 -3.82
CA ILE A 145 -19.84 -17.14 -3.99
C ILE A 145 -21.00 -17.75 -3.21
N LYS A 146 -21.67 -16.94 -2.39
CA LYS A 146 -22.85 -17.37 -1.62
C LYS A 146 -24.07 -16.53 -2.00
N THR A 147 -25.18 -17.21 -2.11
CA THR A 147 -26.53 -16.64 -2.20
C THR A 147 -27.33 -17.10 -0.99
N ALA A 148 -28.59 -16.66 -0.89
CA ALA A 148 -29.51 -17.11 0.16
C ALA A 148 -29.73 -18.65 0.19
N ARG A 149 -29.44 -19.37 -0.90
CA ARG A 149 -29.77 -20.80 -1.04
C ARG A 149 -28.55 -21.69 -1.26
N GLU A 150 -27.52 -21.17 -1.91
CA GLU A 150 -26.43 -21.99 -2.44
C GLU A 150 -25.08 -21.37 -2.15
N THR A 151 -24.07 -22.23 -2.01
CA THR A 151 -22.66 -21.84 -1.90
C THR A 151 -21.89 -22.52 -3.02
N TYR A 152 -21.16 -21.72 -3.79
CA TYR A 152 -20.35 -22.15 -4.91
C TYR A 152 -18.88 -21.97 -4.56
N VAL A 153 -18.08 -23.02 -4.68
CA VAL A 153 -16.65 -23.01 -4.34
C VAL A 153 -15.80 -23.44 -5.53
N ASN A 154 -14.66 -22.78 -5.71
CA ASN A 154 -13.61 -23.25 -6.60
C ASN A 154 -12.25 -23.19 -5.89
N HIS A 155 -11.52 -24.30 -5.89
CA HIS A 155 -10.20 -24.38 -5.27
C HIS A 155 -9.11 -23.67 -6.09
N LEU A 156 -9.36 -23.40 -7.37
CA LEU A 156 -8.49 -22.63 -8.24
C LEU A 156 -9.04 -21.22 -8.49
N LYS A 157 -8.15 -20.24 -8.55
CA LYS A 157 -8.53 -18.88 -8.95
C LYS A 157 -8.77 -18.84 -10.47
N SER A 158 -10.04 -18.96 -10.88
CA SER A 158 -10.43 -18.98 -12.30
C SER A 158 -11.50 -17.93 -12.59
N ILE A 159 -11.15 -16.95 -13.43
CA ILE A 159 -12.09 -15.92 -13.89
C ILE A 159 -13.23 -16.55 -14.70
N ASP A 160 -12.93 -17.54 -15.53
CA ASP A 160 -13.94 -18.20 -16.37
C ASP A 160 -14.94 -18.98 -15.52
N TRP A 161 -14.49 -19.62 -14.44
CA TRP A 161 -15.40 -20.23 -13.47
C TRP A 161 -16.29 -19.18 -12.82
N PHE A 162 -15.70 -18.09 -12.33
CA PHE A 162 -16.42 -17.01 -11.64
C PHE A 162 -17.52 -16.40 -12.53
N GLU A 163 -17.16 -16.07 -13.78
CA GLU A 163 -18.07 -15.53 -14.78
C GLU A 163 -19.22 -16.51 -15.10
N ASN A 164 -18.91 -17.78 -15.33
CA ASN A 164 -19.92 -18.80 -15.62
C ASN A 164 -20.86 -19.04 -14.44
N THR A 165 -20.35 -19.01 -13.21
CA THR A 165 -21.17 -19.17 -12.00
C THR A 165 -22.12 -17.98 -11.86
N ILE A 166 -21.62 -16.74 -11.93
CA ILE A 166 -22.46 -15.52 -11.84
C ILE A 166 -23.56 -15.52 -12.91
N ARG A 167 -23.23 -15.85 -14.16
CA ARG A 167 -24.21 -15.86 -15.26
C ARG A 167 -25.32 -16.92 -15.10
N ARG A 168 -25.08 -17.99 -14.34
CA ARG A 168 -26.05 -19.08 -14.12
C ARG A 168 -26.91 -18.87 -12.89
N MET A 169 -26.43 -18.06 -11.94
CA MET A 169 -27.16 -17.77 -10.71
C MET A 169 -28.44 -16.99 -11.01
N LYS A 170 -29.51 -17.36 -10.31
CA LYS A 170 -30.79 -16.66 -10.33
C LYS A 170 -31.06 -15.91 -9.03
N ASP A 171 -30.51 -16.42 -7.94
CA ASP A 171 -30.60 -15.78 -6.63
C ASP A 171 -29.57 -14.66 -6.53
N LYS A 172 -29.92 -13.65 -5.73
CA LYS A 172 -29.07 -12.53 -5.40
C LYS A 172 -27.76 -13.00 -4.76
N VAL A 173 -26.64 -12.45 -5.22
CA VAL A 173 -25.34 -12.66 -4.58
C VAL A 173 -25.27 -11.85 -3.29
N GLU A 174 -24.94 -12.52 -2.19
CA GLU A 174 -24.83 -11.89 -0.86
C GLU A 174 -23.37 -11.79 -0.42
N PHE A 175 -22.55 -12.76 -0.83
CA PHE A 175 -21.15 -12.82 -0.41
C PHE A 175 -20.26 -13.36 -1.52
N ILE A 176 -19.07 -12.77 -1.64
CA ILE A 176 -18.02 -13.18 -2.55
C ILE A 176 -16.69 -13.19 -1.80
N TYR A 177 -15.96 -14.29 -1.90
CA TYR A 177 -14.55 -14.35 -1.53
C TYR A 177 -13.69 -14.64 -2.75
N ILE A 178 -12.59 -13.91 -2.89
CA ILE A 178 -11.58 -14.14 -3.92
C ILE A 178 -10.19 -14.02 -3.30
N LYS A 179 -9.45 -15.12 -3.33
CA LYS A 179 -8.04 -15.18 -2.94
C LYS A 179 -7.17 -14.40 -3.92
N GLY A 180 -6.19 -13.65 -3.43
CA GLY A 180 -5.24 -12.91 -4.25
C GLY A 180 -5.83 -11.67 -4.95
N ALA A 181 -5.13 -11.15 -5.97
CA ALA A 181 -5.47 -9.87 -6.60
C ALA A 181 -6.85 -9.79 -7.29
N ILE A 182 -7.65 -8.79 -6.97
CA ILE A 182 -8.91 -8.45 -7.61
C ILE A 182 -8.62 -7.48 -8.74
N THR A 183 -8.66 -7.97 -9.98
CA THR A 183 -8.40 -7.16 -11.16
C THR A 183 -9.66 -6.43 -11.62
N GLN A 184 -9.51 -5.44 -12.49
CA GLN A 184 -10.64 -4.74 -13.13
C GLN A 184 -11.64 -5.71 -13.78
N ARG A 185 -11.17 -6.80 -14.41
CA ARG A 185 -12.05 -7.82 -15.00
C ARG A 185 -12.91 -8.51 -13.95
N LEU A 186 -12.34 -8.90 -12.81
CA LEU A 186 -13.10 -9.52 -11.73
C LEU A 186 -14.11 -8.54 -11.12
N MET A 187 -13.69 -7.28 -10.93
CA MET A 187 -14.60 -6.29 -10.38
C MET A 187 -15.76 -5.97 -11.34
N ASN A 188 -15.53 -5.96 -12.66
CA ASN A 188 -16.61 -5.79 -13.64
C ASN A 188 -17.64 -6.90 -13.49
N LEU A 189 -17.20 -8.16 -13.37
CA LEU A 189 -18.09 -9.30 -13.16
C LEU A 189 -18.90 -9.19 -11.85
N ILE A 190 -18.30 -8.65 -10.78
CA ILE A 190 -19.02 -8.37 -9.54
C ILE A 190 -20.07 -7.28 -9.76
N LEU A 191 -19.72 -6.18 -10.42
CA LEU A 191 -20.67 -5.10 -10.69
C LEU A 191 -21.80 -5.51 -11.64
N ASP A 192 -21.51 -6.40 -12.60
CA ASP A 192 -22.47 -6.90 -13.59
C ASP A 192 -23.60 -7.73 -12.95
N THR A 193 -23.40 -8.25 -11.73
CA THR A 193 -24.48 -8.85 -10.94
C THR A 193 -25.62 -7.87 -10.68
N ARG A 194 -25.28 -6.57 -10.53
CA ARG A 194 -26.18 -5.48 -10.09
C ARG A 194 -26.85 -5.73 -8.74
N ASP A 195 -26.35 -6.68 -7.97
CA ASP A 195 -26.86 -6.99 -6.65
C ASP A 195 -26.33 -5.97 -5.63
N GLU A 196 -27.22 -5.31 -4.90
CA GLU A 196 -26.83 -4.41 -3.81
C GLU A 196 -26.46 -5.17 -2.54
N HIS A 197 -25.65 -4.60 -1.65
CA HIS A 197 -25.30 -5.17 -0.34
C HIS A 197 -24.48 -6.47 -0.38
N ILE A 198 -23.72 -6.70 -1.45
CA ILE A 198 -22.74 -7.79 -1.52
C ILE A 198 -21.63 -7.54 -0.49
N THR A 199 -21.24 -8.57 0.25
CA THR A 199 -19.97 -8.57 1.00
C THR A 199 -18.85 -9.16 0.15
N LEU A 200 -17.81 -8.37 -0.13
CA LEU A 200 -16.61 -8.82 -0.84
C LEU A 200 -15.46 -9.01 0.16
N LEU A 201 -15.11 -10.25 0.44
CA LEU A 201 -13.97 -10.62 1.27
C LEU A 201 -12.72 -10.85 0.42
N ILE A 202 -11.64 -10.17 0.78
CA ILE A 202 -10.32 -10.29 0.14
C ILE A 202 -9.24 -10.57 1.19
N ASP A 203 -8.06 -11.03 0.77
CA ASP A 203 -6.98 -11.37 1.72
C ASP A 203 -6.52 -10.16 2.54
N ASP A 204 -6.30 -9.03 1.87
CA ASP A 204 -5.84 -7.76 2.44
C ASP A 204 -6.17 -6.59 1.48
N PRO A 205 -6.17 -5.33 1.94
CA PRO A 205 -6.56 -4.16 1.12
C PRO A 205 -5.77 -4.01 -0.17
N SER A 206 -4.50 -4.43 -0.20
CA SER A 206 -3.65 -4.25 -1.38
C SER A 206 -4.07 -5.11 -2.55
N LYS A 207 -4.78 -6.21 -2.30
CA LYS A 207 -5.32 -7.10 -3.34
C LYS A 207 -6.28 -6.40 -4.28
N MET A 208 -6.81 -5.26 -3.90
CA MET A 208 -7.70 -4.48 -4.75
C MET A 208 -6.90 -3.73 -5.84
N LEU A 209 -6.85 -4.29 -7.05
CA LEU A 209 -6.13 -3.73 -8.20
C LEU A 209 -7.10 -3.05 -9.20
N VAL A 210 -7.92 -2.14 -8.68
CA VAL A 210 -8.87 -1.35 -9.48
C VAL A 210 -8.60 0.14 -9.36
N HIS A 211 -9.13 0.91 -10.32
CA HIS A 211 -8.96 2.35 -10.37
C HIS A 211 -9.90 3.05 -9.37
N HIS A 212 -9.51 4.21 -8.84
CA HIS A 212 -10.30 4.95 -7.85
C HIS A 212 -11.68 5.39 -8.38
N SER A 213 -11.84 5.50 -9.71
CA SER A 213 -13.12 5.78 -10.37
C SER A 213 -14.22 4.76 -10.05
N TRP A 214 -13.86 3.59 -9.54
CA TRP A 214 -14.82 2.55 -9.12
C TRP A 214 -15.50 2.87 -7.79
N MET A 215 -15.04 3.89 -7.06
CA MET A 215 -15.64 4.31 -5.79
C MET A 215 -17.14 4.58 -5.93
N HIS A 216 -17.58 5.24 -7.02
CA HIS A 216 -18.99 5.49 -7.26
C HIS A 216 -19.79 4.19 -7.39
N ALA A 217 -19.29 3.21 -8.16
CA ALA A 217 -19.96 1.93 -8.36
C ALA A 217 -19.99 1.09 -7.07
N ILE A 218 -18.89 1.07 -6.32
CA ILE A 218 -18.80 0.42 -5.00
C ILE A 218 -19.87 0.98 -4.05
N ARG A 219 -20.02 2.31 -4.00
CA ARG A 219 -21.04 2.98 -3.18
C ARG A 219 -22.45 2.71 -3.68
N ALA A 220 -22.68 2.76 -5.00
CA ALA A 220 -23.99 2.54 -5.60
C ALA A 220 -24.52 1.13 -5.32
N LEU A 221 -23.66 0.10 -5.41
CA LEU A 221 -24.03 -1.27 -5.04
C LEU A 221 -23.90 -1.55 -3.55
N LYS A 222 -23.50 -0.56 -2.74
CA LYS A 222 -23.26 -0.73 -1.29
C LYS A 222 -22.37 -1.95 -1.00
N LEU A 223 -21.33 -2.11 -1.81
CA LEU A 223 -20.39 -3.24 -1.70
C LEU A 223 -19.64 -3.10 -0.37
N ASN A 224 -19.87 -4.05 0.53
CA ASN A 224 -19.20 -4.12 1.81
C ASN A 224 -17.87 -4.85 1.64
N ILE A 225 -16.78 -4.10 1.51
CA ILE A 225 -15.44 -4.67 1.38
C ILE A 225 -14.93 -5.05 2.77
N GLN A 226 -14.58 -6.32 2.93
CA GLN A 226 -13.97 -6.87 4.14
C GLN A 226 -12.63 -7.50 3.81
N VAL A 227 -11.73 -7.54 4.80
CA VAL A 227 -10.36 -8.06 4.62
C VAL A 227 -10.03 -9.10 5.68
N ILE A 228 -9.38 -10.19 5.29
CA ILE A 228 -8.92 -11.21 6.24
C ILE A 228 -7.82 -10.62 7.13
N LYS A 229 -6.90 -9.84 6.55
CA LYS A 229 -5.77 -9.21 7.23
C LYS A 229 -5.83 -7.69 7.08
N PRO A 230 -6.45 -6.97 8.03
CA PRO A 230 -6.45 -5.52 8.04
C PRO A 230 -5.05 -5.04 8.43
N ILE A 231 -4.63 -3.92 7.84
CA ILE A 231 -3.38 -3.25 8.17
C ILE A 231 -3.73 -1.78 8.43
N PRO A 232 -3.44 -1.26 9.63
CA PRO A 232 -3.89 0.08 9.98
C PRO A 232 -3.13 1.13 9.16
N LEU A 233 -3.88 2.01 8.51
CA LEU A 233 -3.34 3.24 7.96
C LEU A 233 -3.26 4.27 9.10
N LEU A 234 -2.04 4.48 9.59
CA LEU A 234 -1.78 5.25 10.82
C LEU A 234 -1.78 6.76 10.58
N TRP A 235 -1.33 7.19 9.41
CA TRP A 235 -1.09 8.60 9.11
C TRP A 235 -1.12 8.86 7.60
N ILE A 236 -1.55 10.06 7.20
CA ILE A 236 -1.40 10.56 5.84
C ILE A 236 -0.53 11.80 5.80
N THR A 237 0.51 11.79 4.97
CA THR A 237 1.34 12.96 4.71
C THR A 237 1.06 13.53 3.33
N ILE A 238 0.91 14.84 3.22
CA ILE A 238 0.66 15.54 1.95
C ILE A 238 1.88 16.33 1.51
N ASN A 239 2.18 16.25 0.21
CA ASN A 239 3.18 17.07 -0.45
C ASN A 239 2.54 17.82 -1.64
N PRO A 240 2.22 19.11 -1.52
CA PRO A 240 1.59 19.88 -2.60
C PRO A 240 2.57 20.17 -3.75
N TRP A 241 3.88 19.94 -3.57
CA TRP A 241 4.87 20.23 -4.60
C TRP A 241 4.95 19.12 -5.66
N SER A 242 4.97 19.51 -6.93
CA SER A 242 5.21 18.60 -8.05
C SER A 242 6.65 18.73 -8.55
N PRO A 243 7.36 17.60 -8.75
CA PRO A 243 8.69 17.63 -9.35
C PRO A 243 8.76 18.11 -10.80
N THR A 244 7.62 18.23 -11.47
CA THR A 244 7.55 18.52 -12.92
C THR A 244 7.03 19.92 -13.24
N GLY A 245 6.79 20.76 -12.23
CA GLY A 245 6.24 22.11 -12.42
C GLY A 245 5.19 22.46 -11.38
N GLU A 246 4.04 22.98 -11.83
CA GLU A 246 2.99 23.50 -10.95
C GLU A 246 2.50 22.45 -9.95
N GLY A 247 2.65 22.79 -8.66
CA GLY A 247 2.08 22.04 -7.56
C GLY A 247 0.66 22.48 -7.26
N TYR A 248 0.14 22.01 -6.14
CA TYR A 248 -1.16 22.37 -5.61
C TYR A 248 -1.05 23.58 -4.69
N ASP A 249 -2.15 24.33 -4.55
CA ASP A 249 -2.30 25.19 -3.39
C ASP A 249 -2.35 24.31 -2.12
N GLN A 250 -1.50 24.65 -1.15
CA GLN A 250 -1.29 23.82 0.03
C GLN A 250 -2.49 23.79 0.99
N ASP A 251 -3.24 24.90 1.10
CA ASP A 251 -4.38 25.02 2.01
C ASP A 251 -5.60 24.35 1.37
N LEU A 252 -5.84 24.63 0.08
CA LEU A 252 -6.91 23.97 -0.66
C LEU A 252 -6.71 22.46 -0.68
N PHE A 253 -5.48 21.97 -0.90
CA PHE A 253 -5.23 20.53 -0.91
C PHE A 253 -5.42 19.89 0.47
N TYR A 254 -4.96 20.57 1.54
CA TYR A 254 -5.16 20.09 2.90
C TYR A 254 -6.64 19.98 3.25
N HIS A 255 -7.44 21.01 2.97
CA HIS A 255 -8.87 21.03 3.24
C HIS A 255 -9.63 20.01 2.38
N ALA A 256 -9.40 20.01 1.06
CA ALA A 256 -10.06 19.09 0.15
C ALA A 256 -9.83 17.63 0.53
N LEU A 257 -8.64 17.29 1.04
CA LEU A 257 -8.37 15.94 1.52
C LEU A 257 -9.00 15.69 2.90
N SER A 258 -8.80 16.59 3.87
CA SER A 258 -9.29 16.43 5.25
C SER A 258 -10.82 16.33 5.33
N ASP A 259 -11.54 16.94 4.39
CA ASP A 259 -13.01 16.89 4.34
C ASP A 259 -13.56 15.51 3.90
N VAL A 260 -12.72 14.66 3.29
CA VAL A 260 -13.15 13.38 2.71
C VAL A 260 -12.51 12.15 3.36
N ILE A 261 -11.63 12.34 4.35
CA ILE A 261 -10.97 11.24 5.08
C ILE A 261 -10.98 11.46 6.59
N ASP A 262 -11.13 10.36 7.33
CA ASP A 262 -11.17 10.37 8.80
C ASP A 262 -9.82 10.01 9.45
N ILE A 263 -8.72 10.07 8.69
CA ILE A 263 -7.37 9.76 9.16
C ILE A 263 -6.58 11.07 9.29
N HIS A 264 -5.75 11.16 10.32
CA HIS A 264 -4.93 12.34 10.56
C HIS A 264 -4.01 12.67 9.37
N VAL A 265 -4.02 13.96 8.97
CA VAL A 265 -3.31 14.49 7.80
C VAL A 265 -2.30 15.53 8.22
N ASP A 266 -1.06 15.40 7.74
CA ASP A 266 -0.01 16.40 7.93
C ASP A 266 0.59 16.89 6.62
N ASN A 267 0.81 18.20 6.53
CA ASN A 267 1.57 18.80 5.45
C ASN A 267 3.06 18.84 5.79
N ILE A 268 3.85 17.99 5.13
CA ILE A 268 5.28 17.85 5.43
C ILE A 268 6.08 19.13 5.17
N LYS A 269 5.63 19.98 4.24
CA LYS A 269 6.30 21.26 3.95
C LYS A 269 6.06 22.31 5.02
N ARG A 270 4.91 22.27 5.69
CA ARG A 270 4.65 23.13 6.85
C ARG A 270 5.46 22.68 8.06
N LEU A 271 5.57 21.36 8.24
CA LEU A 271 6.34 20.78 9.32
C LEU A 271 7.83 21.10 9.20
N GLU A 272 8.44 20.98 8.02
CA GLU A 272 9.87 21.33 7.80
C GLU A 272 10.22 22.75 8.32
N ASN A 273 9.33 23.72 8.13
CA ASN A 273 9.50 25.10 8.61
C ASN A 273 9.38 25.22 10.15
N THR A 274 8.69 24.31 10.82
CA THR A 274 8.60 24.29 12.29
C THR A 274 9.77 23.54 12.94
N TRP A 275 10.26 22.44 12.34
CA TRP A 275 11.41 21.70 12.86
C TRP A 275 12.71 22.51 12.78
N THR A 276 12.87 23.31 11.73
CA THR A 276 14.02 24.23 11.56
C THR A 276 14.03 25.40 12.54
N ASN A 277 12.90 25.72 13.18
CA ASN A 277 12.81 26.77 14.21
C ASN A 277 12.97 26.21 15.65
N LEU A 278 13.15 24.89 15.79
CA LEU A 278 13.35 24.20 17.08
C LEU A 278 14.77 23.63 17.23
N THR A 279 15.66 23.89 16.27
CA THR A 279 17.11 23.61 16.29
C THR A 279 17.90 24.90 16.28
#